data_AF-A0A954VXT2-F1
#
_entry.id   AF-A0A954VXT2-F1
#
_cell.length_a   1.000
_cell.length_b   1.000
_cell.length_c   1.000
_cell.angle_alpha   90.00
_cell.angle_beta   90.00
_cell.angle_gamma   90.00
#
_symmetry.space_group_name_H-M   'P 1'
#
loop_
_entity.id
_entity.type
_entity.pdbx_description
1 polymer ?
#
loop_
_entity_poly.entity_id
_entity_poly.type
_entity_poly.pdbx_seq_one_letter_code
_entity_poly.pdbx_strand_id
1 'polypeptide(L)'
;MARSDAEHVQQILDEGKFQRRPVGTNDLRANCSTGYIFTTSSASTGETISENRSNFHHILPIETISDGAIVPADKLDFFHNCMAITEWDINDADNLIGLPTRSVFEAAERTGAAKSDEHASSWMSGLRNVSAQLGMRGTLPDLPCHEIEHNPDYNDGVISYLEKQVWQPLAKQQSDCNIDPKSIRSQLCKASKHWRSFLENRGKEHGGASRCWHKRNETGFKHIWYIPFSMNPGTPRPVPPPPPLENRPSTIKNWMKSMIPSR
;
A
#
# COMPACT_ATOMS: atom_id res chain seq x y z
N MET A 1 41.06 -27.19 -23.50
CA MET A 1 40.29 -27.52 -22.29
C MET A 1 39.75 -26.23 -21.72
N ALA A 2 38.48 -25.93 -21.96
CA ALA A 2 37.81 -24.76 -21.39
C ALA A 2 37.64 -25.00 -19.87
N ARG A 3 37.94 -23.99 -19.05
CA ARG A 3 37.65 -24.03 -17.62
C ARG A 3 36.13 -24.15 -17.46
N SER A 4 35.68 -25.22 -16.80
CA SER A 4 34.34 -25.24 -16.23
C SER A 4 34.34 -24.21 -15.10
N ASP A 5 33.73 -23.06 -15.35
CA ASP A 5 33.42 -22.06 -14.31
C ASP A 5 32.33 -22.65 -13.40
N ALA A 6 32.70 -23.67 -12.62
CA ALA A 6 31.84 -24.28 -11.64
C ALA A 6 31.48 -23.22 -10.60
N GLU A 7 30.20 -22.84 -10.67
CA GLU A 7 29.37 -22.10 -9.72
C GLU A 7 30.02 -21.85 -8.36
N HIS A 8 30.55 -20.65 -8.17
CA HIS A 8 31.12 -20.18 -6.90
C HIS A 8 30.07 -19.77 -5.85
N VAL A 9 28.79 -20.07 -6.04
CA VAL A 9 27.77 -19.61 -5.10
C VAL A 9 26.87 -20.76 -4.70
N GLN A 10 27.15 -21.34 -3.53
CA GLN A 10 26.15 -22.11 -2.80
C GLN A 10 24.93 -21.21 -2.57
N GLN A 11 23.76 -21.70 -2.96
CA GLN A 11 22.49 -21.00 -2.76
C GLN A 11 22.27 -20.78 -1.26
N ILE A 12 22.33 -19.53 -0.80
CA ILE A 12 22.01 -19.15 0.57
C ILE A 12 20.49 -18.90 0.60
N LEU A 13 19.72 -19.90 1.00
CA LEU A 13 18.26 -19.79 1.10
C LEU A 13 17.86 -19.30 2.50
N ASP A 14 18.04 -18.01 2.77
CA ASP A 14 17.27 -17.35 3.83
C ASP A 14 15.95 -16.84 3.25
N GLU A 15 15.01 -17.76 3.04
CA GLU A 15 13.70 -17.47 2.46
C GLU A 15 12.77 -16.72 3.44
N GLY A 16 13.10 -16.68 4.73
CA GLY A 16 12.22 -16.14 5.77
C GLY A 16 11.87 -14.66 5.57
N LYS A 17 12.80 -13.87 5.04
CA LYS A 17 12.61 -12.44 4.75
C LYS A 17 11.82 -12.15 3.46
N PHE A 18 11.50 -13.18 2.67
CA PHE A 18 10.61 -13.08 1.51
C PHE A 18 9.24 -13.68 1.78
N GLN A 19 9.07 -14.39 2.89
CA GLN A 19 7.78 -14.94 3.27
C GLN A 19 6.88 -13.85 3.88
N ARG A 20 5.65 -13.76 3.36
CA ARG A 20 4.60 -12.96 3.99
C ARG A 20 4.31 -13.54 5.37
N ARG A 21 4.49 -12.73 6.41
CA ARG A 21 4.01 -13.12 7.74
C ARG A 21 2.48 -13.10 7.76
N PRO A 22 1.81 -14.01 8.48
CA PRO A 22 0.36 -14.00 8.62
C PRO A 22 -0.14 -12.67 9.20
N VAL A 23 -1.29 -12.21 8.70
CA VAL A 23 -2.01 -11.07 9.26
C VAL A 23 -2.32 -11.36 10.74
N GLY A 24 -1.95 -10.44 11.64
CA GLY A 24 -2.15 -10.59 13.08
C GLY A 24 -0.91 -11.00 13.87
N THR A 25 0.21 -11.28 13.21
CA THR A 25 1.51 -11.35 13.90
C THR A 25 1.87 -9.98 14.50
N ASN A 26 2.30 -9.97 15.76
CA ASN A 26 2.66 -8.73 16.45
C ASN A 26 3.82 -8.01 15.75
N ASP A 27 4.70 -8.75 15.06
CA ASP A 27 5.86 -8.21 14.39
C ASP A 27 5.51 -7.30 13.21
N LEU A 28 4.51 -7.66 12.39
CA LEU A 28 4.06 -6.78 11.29
C LEU A 28 3.49 -5.46 11.81
N ARG A 29 2.77 -5.53 12.95
CA ARG A 29 2.23 -4.36 13.64
C ARG A 29 3.34 -3.50 14.22
N ALA A 30 4.31 -4.11 14.89
CA ALA A 30 5.46 -3.43 15.48
C ALA A 30 6.37 -2.80 14.41
N ASN A 31 6.52 -3.47 13.28
CA ASN A 31 7.33 -3.01 12.17
C ASN A 31 6.62 -1.88 11.42
N CYS A 32 5.31 -1.92 11.23
CA CYS A 32 4.63 -0.83 10.54
C CYS A 32 4.63 0.46 11.40
N SER A 33 5.61 1.34 11.17
CA SER A 33 5.73 2.65 11.84
C SER A 33 4.53 3.56 11.59
N THR A 34 3.73 3.24 10.57
CA THR A 34 2.48 3.92 10.20
C THR A 34 1.25 3.00 10.33
N GLY A 35 1.34 1.87 11.02
CA GLY A 35 0.29 0.87 11.13
C GLY A 35 -0.90 1.36 11.95
N TYR A 36 -1.85 2.03 11.29
CA TYR A 36 -3.03 2.60 11.93
C TYR A 36 -3.96 1.50 12.49
N ILE A 37 -4.27 1.55 13.78
CA ILE A 37 -5.50 0.93 14.32
C ILE A 37 -6.56 2.01 14.34
N PHE A 38 -7.56 1.93 13.45
CA PHE A 38 -8.75 2.77 13.55
C PHE A 38 -9.64 2.25 14.67
N THR A 39 -9.54 2.88 15.83
CA THR A 39 -10.55 2.73 16.87
C THR A 39 -11.60 3.81 16.67
N THR A 40 -12.78 3.46 16.15
CA THR A 40 -13.90 4.41 16.10
C THR A 40 -14.84 4.12 17.25
N SER A 41 -14.89 5.03 18.23
CA SER A 41 -15.94 5.03 19.26
C SER A 41 -17.17 5.75 18.72
N SER A 42 -18.33 5.08 18.74
CA SER A 42 -19.60 5.73 18.47
C SER A 42 -19.93 6.71 19.59
N ALA A 43 -20.03 8.00 19.25
CA ALA A 43 -20.36 9.04 20.22
C ALA A 43 -21.77 8.90 20.82
N SER A 44 -22.70 8.25 20.10
CA SER A 44 -24.10 8.10 20.50
C SER A 44 -24.37 6.83 21.31
N THR A 45 -23.61 5.75 21.08
CA THR A 45 -23.84 4.46 21.77
C THR A 45 -22.76 4.13 22.80
N GLY A 46 -21.64 4.86 22.83
CA GLY A 46 -20.47 4.52 23.64
C GLY A 46 -19.77 3.23 23.20
N GLU A 47 -20.27 2.59 22.14
CA GLU A 47 -19.74 1.33 21.63
C GLU A 47 -18.43 1.59 20.88
N THR A 48 -17.37 0.92 21.35
CA THR A 48 -16.07 0.93 20.68
C THR A 48 -16.08 -0.16 19.62
N ILE A 49 -16.23 0.24 18.36
CA ILE A 49 -16.12 -0.69 17.24
C ILE A 49 -14.63 -0.77 16.88
N SER A 50 -13.94 -1.78 17.42
CA SER A 50 -12.58 -2.14 17.02
C SER A 50 -12.63 -3.05 15.79
N GLU A 51 -13.01 -2.50 14.65
CA GLU A 51 -12.92 -3.23 13.38
C GLU A 51 -11.55 -2.99 12.76
N ASN A 52 -10.92 -4.06 12.28
CA ASN A 52 -9.68 -4.01 11.50
C ASN A 52 -9.98 -3.29 10.18
N ARG A 53 -9.82 -1.97 10.19
CA ARG A 53 -10.23 -1.04 9.14
C ARG A 53 -9.05 -0.59 8.26
N SER A 54 -7.86 -1.06 8.56
CA SER A 54 -6.69 -0.90 7.72
C SER A 54 -6.13 -2.28 7.38
N ASN A 55 -5.54 -2.38 6.20
CA ASN A 55 -4.74 -3.55 5.82
C ASN A 55 -3.27 -3.14 5.74
N PHE A 56 -2.40 -4.04 6.20
CA PHE A 56 -0.97 -3.92 5.93
C PHE A 56 -0.75 -4.12 4.44
N HIS A 57 -0.06 -3.16 3.84
CA HIS A 57 0.35 -3.21 2.46
C HIS A 57 1.87 -3.20 2.39
N HIS A 58 2.43 -4.20 1.71
CA HIS A 58 3.84 -4.20 1.33
C HIS A 58 4.02 -3.22 0.16
N ILE A 59 4.81 -2.17 0.36
CA ILE A 59 5.05 -1.12 -0.63
C ILE A 59 5.76 -1.67 -1.88
N LEU A 60 6.67 -2.62 -1.69
CA LEU A 60 7.16 -3.53 -2.70
C LEU A 60 6.47 -4.89 -2.45
N PRO A 61 5.33 -5.18 -3.11
CA PRO A 61 4.60 -6.42 -2.89
C PRO A 61 5.43 -7.64 -3.27
N ILE A 62 5.21 -8.77 -2.58
CA ILE A 62 5.94 -10.02 -2.84
C ILE A 62 5.85 -10.44 -4.31
N GLU A 63 4.71 -10.20 -4.95
CA GLU A 63 4.49 -10.54 -6.36
C GLU A 63 5.47 -9.80 -7.28
N THR A 64 5.91 -8.60 -6.89
CA THR A 64 6.81 -7.72 -7.68
C THR A 64 8.29 -8.07 -7.54
N ILE A 65 8.61 -8.95 -6.59
CA ILE A 65 9.96 -9.48 -6.36
C ILE A 65 9.99 -11.01 -6.50
N SER A 66 8.91 -11.61 -7.02
CA SER A 66 8.84 -13.03 -7.33
C SER A 66 9.67 -13.36 -8.58
N ASP A 67 10.03 -14.63 -8.77
CA ASP A 67 10.85 -15.07 -9.90
C ASP A 67 10.30 -14.62 -11.26
N GLY A 68 8.98 -14.63 -11.43
CA GLY A 68 8.33 -14.18 -12.68
C GLY A 68 8.38 -12.67 -12.91
N ALA A 69 8.69 -11.88 -11.89
CA ALA A 69 8.81 -10.42 -11.96
C ALA A 69 10.25 -9.94 -12.11
N ILE A 70 11.23 -10.83 -11.93
CA ILE A 70 12.66 -10.50 -12.02
C ILE A 70 13.11 -10.57 -13.47
N VAL A 71 13.75 -9.50 -13.96
CA VAL A 71 14.20 -9.36 -15.35
C VAL A 71 15.66 -8.87 -15.40
N PRO A 72 16.53 -9.50 -16.21
CA PRO A 72 16.25 -10.61 -17.13
C PRO A 72 16.25 -11.99 -16.44
N ALA A 73 15.44 -12.92 -16.97
CA ALA A 73 15.18 -14.22 -16.34
C ALA A 73 16.41 -15.17 -16.33
N ASP A 74 17.35 -15.00 -17.26
CA ASP A 74 18.61 -15.76 -17.30
C ASP A 74 19.58 -15.38 -16.18
N LYS A 75 19.22 -14.40 -15.34
CA LYS A 75 19.99 -13.90 -14.20
C LYS A 75 19.35 -14.21 -12.86
N LEU A 76 18.33 -15.06 -12.82
CA LEU A 76 17.56 -15.33 -11.60
C LEU A 76 18.43 -15.81 -10.43
N ASP A 77 19.30 -16.81 -10.66
CA ASP A 77 20.18 -17.34 -9.61
C ASP A 77 21.12 -16.26 -9.05
N PHE A 78 21.62 -15.39 -9.94
CA PHE A 78 22.46 -14.27 -9.55
C PHE A 78 21.70 -13.29 -8.64
N PHE A 79 20.44 -12.97 -8.99
CA PHE A 79 19.61 -12.11 -8.18
C PHE A 79 19.21 -12.76 -6.85
N HIS A 80 18.89 -14.05 -6.82
CA HIS A 80 18.64 -14.79 -5.58
C HIS A 80 19.84 -14.71 -4.64
N ASN A 81 21.05 -14.94 -5.15
CA ASN A 81 22.28 -14.85 -4.37
C ASN A 81 22.53 -13.43 -3.82
N CYS A 82 22.30 -12.42 -4.66
CA CYS A 82 22.36 -11.02 -4.25
C CYS A 82 21.35 -10.69 -3.14
N MET A 83 20.11 -11.16 -3.31
CA MET A 83 19.03 -10.95 -2.36
C MET A 83 19.29 -11.69 -1.04
N ALA A 84 19.87 -12.89 -1.09
CA ALA A 84 20.23 -13.69 0.08
C ALA A 84 21.19 -12.96 1.03
N ILE A 85 22.21 -12.30 0.49
CA ILE A 85 23.21 -11.56 1.28
C ILE A 85 22.79 -10.13 1.62
N THR A 86 21.69 -9.64 1.05
CA THR A 86 21.17 -8.29 1.32
C THR A 86 20.32 -8.30 2.61
N GLU A 87 20.60 -7.41 3.56
CA GLU A 87 19.84 -7.28 4.82
C GLU A 87 18.46 -6.61 4.67
N TRP A 88 17.86 -6.63 3.47
CA TRP A 88 16.54 -6.06 3.24
C TRP A 88 15.47 -7.12 3.52
N ASP A 89 14.46 -6.81 4.33
CA ASP A 89 13.32 -7.68 4.62
C ASP A 89 12.03 -7.05 4.06
N ILE A 90 11.22 -7.84 3.37
CA ILE A 90 9.93 -7.38 2.86
C ILE A 90 9.03 -6.90 4.00
N ASN A 91 9.18 -7.47 5.19
CA ASN A 91 8.41 -7.16 6.40
C ASN A 91 9.00 -6.00 7.22
N ASP A 92 10.04 -5.33 6.72
CA ASP A 92 10.61 -4.15 7.37
C ASP A 92 9.62 -2.98 7.38
N ALA A 93 9.74 -2.16 8.42
CA ALA A 93 8.94 -0.95 8.62
C ALA A 93 8.86 -0.04 7.40
N ASP A 94 10.00 0.12 6.74
CA ASP A 94 10.15 1.01 5.59
C ASP A 94 9.38 0.49 4.37
N ASN A 95 9.16 -0.82 4.27
CA ASN A 95 8.40 -1.47 3.20
C ASN A 95 6.94 -1.77 3.59
N LEU A 96 6.48 -1.38 4.78
CA LEU A 96 5.09 -1.55 5.22
C LEU A 96 4.36 -0.22 5.34
N ILE A 97 3.13 -0.16 4.83
CA ILE A 97 2.21 0.96 5.05
C ILE A 97 0.82 0.45 5.41
N GLY A 98 0.17 1.08 6.40
CA GLY A 98 -1.23 0.83 6.70
C GLY A 98 -2.13 1.61 5.76
N LEU A 99 -2.83 0.92 4.85
CA LEU A 99 -3.79 1.55 3.94
C LEU A 99 -5.22 1.34 4.45
N PRO A 100 -6.09 2.36 4.39
CA PRO A 100 -7.50 2.20 4.76
C PRO A 100 -8.18 1.20 3.81
N THR A 101 -9.14 0.46 4.34
CA THR A 101 -10.12 -0.27 3.53
C THR A 101 -11.28 0.64 3.16
N ARG A 102 -12.13 0.21 2.21
CA ARG A 102 -13.36 0.95 1.89
C ARG A 102 -14.27 1.11 3.11
N SER A 103 -14.30 0.11 3.98
CA SER A 103 -15.18 0.09 5.16
C SER A 103 -14.89 1.23 6.15
N VAL A 104 -13.67 1.78 6.17
CA VAL A 104 -13.37 2.96 7.02
C VAL A 104 -14.18 4.17 6.59
N PHE A 105 -14.16 4.45 5.28
CA PHE A 105 -14.85 5.60 4.71
C PHE A 105 -16.37 5.46 4.87
N GLU A 106 -16.89 4.25 4.68
CA GLU A 106 -18.31 3.93 4.91
C GLU A 106 -18.71 4.09 6.38
N ALA A 107 -17.87 3.63 7.31
CA ALA A 107 -18.17 3.74 8.72
C ALA A 107 -18.08 5.19 9.24
N ALA A 108 -17.14 5.98 8.74
CA ALA A 108 -17.07 7.40 9.04
C ALA A 108 -18.31 8.16 8.55
N GLU A 109 -18.86 7.76 7.39
CA GLU A 109 -20.13 8.29 6.88
C GLU A 109 -21.31 7.91 7.80
N ARG A 110 -21.41 6.63 8.22
CA ARG A 110 -22.49 6.16 9.11
C ARG A 110 -22.49 6.82 10.48
N THR A 111 -21.31 7.08 11.02
CA THR A 111 -21.15 7.66 12.37
C THR A 111 -21.20 9.18 12.37
N GLY A 112 -21.26 9.82 11.19
CA GLY A 112 -21.17 11.27 11.07
C GLY A 112 -19.81 11.85 11.50
N ALA A 113 -18.80 10.99 11.70
CA ALA A 113 -17.50 11.37 12.25
C ALA A 113 -16.71 12.34 11.37
N ALA A 114 -17.11 12.51 10.12
CA ALA A 114 -16.34 13.23 9.12
C ALA A 114 -17.00 14.53 8.60
N LYS A 115 -18.08 15.01 9.26
CA LYS A 115 -18.75 16.26 8.87
C LYS A 115 -18.08 17.55 9.38
N SER A 116 -16.97 17.48 10.12
CA SER A 116 -16.30 18.68 10.63
C SER A 116 -15.30 19.24 9.61
N ASP A 117 -15.82 19.82 8.54
CA ASP A 117 -15.06 20.25 7.35
C ASP A 117 -14.35 21.62 7.48
N GLU A 118 -14.42 22.34 8.61
CA GLU A 118 -13.96 23.75 8.63
C GLU A 118 -12.76 24.10 9.53
N HIS A 119 -12.29 23.25 10.45
CA HIS A 119 -11.25 23.69 11.42
C HIS A 119 -10.03 22.77 11.61
N ALA A 120 -9.97 21.60 10.97
CA ALA A 120 -8.87 20.66 11.20
C ALA A 120 -7.54 21.04 10.50
N SER A 121 -7.52 22.00 9.59
CA SER A 121 -6.34 22.34 8.78
C SER A 121 -5.28 23.19 9.51
N SER A 122 -5.64 23.90 10.60
CA SER A 122 -4.75 24.90 11.21
C SER A 122 -3.95 24.42 12.43
N TRP A 123 -4.29 23.30 13.07
CA TRP A 123 -3.75 23.01 14.42
C TRP A 123 -2.74 21.86 14.54
N MET A 124 -2.55 20.99 13.54
CA MET A 124 -1.67 19.82 13.72
C MET A 124 -0.89 19.41 12.47
N SER A 125 -0.07 20.32 11.93
CA SER A 125 0.91 19.95 10.90
C SER A 125 2.01 19.00 11.41
N GLY A 126 2.27 18.99 12.73
CA GLY A 126 3.31 18.15 13.36
C GLY A 126 2.84 16.85 14.04
N LEU A 127 1.52 16.59 14.15
CA LEU A 127 0.97 15.47 14.93
C LEU A 127 0.16 14.45 14.10
N ARG A 128 0.20 14.53 12.76
CA ARG A 128 -0.62 13.68 11.87
C ARG A 128 -0.46 12.17 12.10
N ASN A 129 0.68 11.72 12.63
CA ASN A 129 0.91 10.31 12.97
C ASN A 129 0.49 9.94 14.40
N VAL A 130 0.30 10.90 15.31
CA VAL A 130 0.04 10.68 16.75
C VAL A 130 -1.44 10.87 17.12
N SER A 131 -2.18 11.70 16.38
CA SER A 131 -3.62 11.90 16.66
C SER A 131 -4.48 10.64 16.42
N ALA A 132 -4.00 9.68 15.61
CA ALA A 132 -4.59 8.35 15.51
C ALA A 132 -4.26 7.44 16.71
N GLN A 133 -3.17 7.71 17.44
CA GLN A 133 -2.73 6.95 18.61
C GLN A 133 -3.46 7.39 19.91
N LEU A 134 -4.02 8.60 19.94
CA LEU A 134 -4.62 9.20 21.15
C LEU A 134 -6.15 9.20 21.20
N GLY A 135 -6.83 8.47 20.31
CA GLY A 135 -8.31 8.40 20.34
C GLY A 135 -8.99 9.75 20.15
N MET A 136 -8.30 10.73 19.55
CA MET A 136 -8.94 11.98 19.15
C MET A 136 -9.76 11.75 17.88
N ARG A 137 -11.01 12.21 17.92
CA ARG A 137 -12.00 12.03 16.85
C ARG A 137 -11.47 12.47 15.48
N GLY A 138 -11.41 11.52 14.55
CA GLY A 138 -12.27 11.61 13.36
C GLY A 138 -11.71 12.17 12.05
N THR A 139 -10.41 12.15 11.78
CA THR A 139 -9.93 12.40 10.41
C THR A 139 -9.56 11.09 9.71
N LEU A 140 -10.26 10.77 8.62
CA LEU A 140 -9.87 9.68 7.73
C LEU A 140 -8.50 9.99 7.12
N PRO A 141 -7.66 8.96 6.87
CA PRO A 141 -6.35 9.19 6.30
C PRO A 141 -6.51 9.54 4.82
N ASP A 142 -5.76 10.54 4.36
CA ASP A 142 -5.63 10.87 2.93
C ASP A 142 -4.63 9.90 2.30
N LEU A 143 -5.02 8.63 2.25
CA LEU A 143 -4.30 7.52 1.66
C LEU A 143 -5.23 6.73 0.71
N PRO A 144 -4.68 6.08 -0.33
CA PRO A 144 -5.42 5.17 -1.20
C PRO A 144 -6.09 4.04 -0.43
N CYS A 145 -7.17 3.51 -0.99
CA CYS A 145 -7.81 2.32 -0.46
C CYS A 145 -7.04 1.08 -0.90
N HIS A 146 -6.71 0.20 0.05
CA HIS A 146 -5.96 -1.03 -0.23
C HIS A 146 -6.60 -1.93 -1.30
N GLU A 147 -7.93 -1.84 -1.47
CA GLU A 147 -8.73 -2.73 -2.31
C GLU A 147 -8.90 -2.22 -3.75
N ILE A 148 -8.51 -0.97 -4.04
CA ILE A 148 -8.84 -0.30 -5.30
C ILE A 148 -7.59 -0.20 -6.20
N GLU A 149 -7.61 -0.96 -7.29
CA GLU A 149 -6.57 -0.97 -8.33
C GLU A 149 -5.16 -1.35 -7.82
N HIS A 150 -5.10 -2.18 -6.78
CA HIS A 150 -3.86 -2.76 -6.25
C HIS A 150 -3.23 -3.77 -7.24
N ASN A 151 -4.01 -4.62 -7.91
CA ASN A 151 -3.49 -5.61 -8.87
C ASN A 151 -4.39 -5.62 -10.12
N PRO A 152 -3.83 -5.59 -11.35
CA PRO A 152 -2.38 -5.59 -11.69
C PRO A 152 -1.73 -4.20 -11.70
N ASP A 153 -2.52 -3.13 -11.77
CA ASP A 153 -2.03 -1.81 -12.15
C ASP A 153 -0.87 -1.27 -11.27
N TYR A 154 -0.96 -1.39 -9.93
CA TYR A 154 0.13 -1.00 -9.04
C TYR A 154 1.34 -1.94 -9.13
N ASN A 155 1.10 -3.25 -9.13
CA ASN A 155 2.16 -4.25 -9.23
C ASN A 155 2.98 -4.08 -10.52
N ASP A 156 2.34 -3.86 -11.66
CA ASP A 156 3.03 -3.65 -12.94
C ASP A 156 3.92 -2.40 -12.92
N GLY A 157 3.44 -1.33 -12.28
CA GLY A 157 4.23 -0.13 -12.06
C GLY A 157 5.47 -0.41 -11.22
N VAL A 158 5.31 -1.10 -10.09
CA VAL A 158 6.40 -1.48 -9.19
C VAL A 158 7.41 -2.38 -9.91
N ILE A 159 6.95 -3.39 -10.65
CA ILE A 159 7.80 -4.29 -11.45
C ILE A 159 8.62 -3.48 -12.46
N SER A 160 7.98 -2.61 -13.25
CA SER A 160 8.70 -1.79 -14.24
C SER A 160 9.73 -0.86 -13.59
N TYR A 161 9.44 -0.35 -12.39
CA TYR A 161 10.39 0.45 -11.63
C TYR A 161 11.58 -0.39 -11.15
N LEU A 162 11.32 -1.55 -10.52
CA LEU A 162 12.36 -2.43 -10.00
C LEU A 162 13.26 -2.97 -11.11
N GLU A 163 12.70 -3.34 -12.25
CA GLU A 163 13.47 -3.73 -13.44
C GLU A 163 14.48 -2.63 -13.82
N LYS A 164 14.00 -1.40 -14.01
CA LYS A 164 14.84 -0.29 -14.50
C LYS A 164 15.84 0.21 -13.47
N GLN A 165 15.44 0.26 -12.20
CA GLN A 165 16.19 0.94 -11.14
C GLN A 165 17.00 -0.01 -10.26
N VAL A 166 16.72 -1.32 -10.30
CA VAL A 166 17.38 -2.32 -9.45
C VAL A 166 17.96 -3.45 -10.30
N TRP A 167 17.13 -4.19 -11.03
CA TRP A 167 17.55 -5.44 -11.68
C TRP A 167 18.50 -5.21 -12.86
N GLN A 168 18.19 -4.29 -13.76
CA GLN A 168 19.05 -3.97 -14.90
C GLN A 168 20.41 -3.38 -14.48
N PRO A 169 20.49 -2.43 -13.53
CA PRO A 169 21.78 -1.99 -12.98
C PRO A 169 22.58 -3.12 -12.33
N LEU A 170 21.91 -3.99 -11.57
CA LEU A 170 22.56 -5.11 -10.88
C LEU A 170 23.08 -6.17 -11.86
N ALA A 171 22.31 -6.51 -12.90
CA ALA A 171 22.75 -7.42 -13.96
C ALA A 171 24.00 -6.90 -14.69
N LYS A 172 24.11 -5.59 -14.91
CA LYS A 172 25.30 -4.98 -15.52
C LYS A 172 26.55 -5.08 -14.64
N GLN A 173 26.39 -5.13 -13.32
CA GLN A 173 27.51 -5.28 -12.37
C GLN A 173 27.98 -6.73 -12.24
N GLN A 174 27.22 -7.71 -12.74
CA GLN A 174 27.58 -9.13 -12.64
C GLN A 174 28.93 -9.42 -13.30
N SER A 175 29.23 -8.82 -14.46
CA SER A 175 30.48 -9.05 -15.19
C SER A 175 31.72 -8.61 -14.41
N ASP A 176 31.54 -7.64 -13.51
CA ASP A 176 32.64 -6.97 -12.81
C ASP A 176 32.91 -7.62 -11.44
N CYS A 177 32.09 -8.60 -11.04
CA CYS A 177 32.14 -9.28 -9.73
C CYS A 177 32.21 -8.33 -8.51
N ASN A 178 31.79 -7.07 -8.67
CA ASN A 178 31.90 -6.02 -7.66
C ASN A 178 30.52 -5.59 -7.18
N ILE A 179 29.83 -6.50 -6.50
CA ILE A 179 28.50 -6.24 -5.98
C ILE A 179 28.62 -5.92 -4.51
N ASP A 180 28.21 -4.71 -4.14
CA ASP A 180 28.06 -4.31 -2.75
C ASP A 180 26.62 -4.60 -2.30
N PRO A 181 26.39 -5.53 -1.35
CA PRO A 181 25.06 -5.80 -0.80
C PRO A 181 24.40 -4.54 -0.22
N LYS A 182 25.18 -3.59 0.30
CA LYS A 182 24.66 -2.31 0.80
C LYS A 182 24.07 -1.46 -0.32
N SER A 183 24.60 -1.57 -1.54
CA SER A 183 24.05 -0.92 -2.73
C SER A 183 22.66 -1.46 -3.08
N ILE A 184 22.47 -2.78 -3.04
CA ILE A 184 21.18 -3.42 -3.33
C ILE A 184 20.13 -3.02 -2.30
N ARG A 185 20.48 -3.11 -1.01
CA ARG A 185 19.61 -2.63 0.08
C ARG A 185 19.22 -1.18 -0.14
N SER A 186 20.19 -0.32 -0.43
CA SER A 186 19.94 1.10 -0.71
C SER A 186 18.98 1.30 -1.90
N GLN A 187 19.11 0.50 -2.97
CA GLN A 187 18.22 0.56 -4.13
C GLN A 187 16.78 0.13 -3.79
N LEU A 188 16.60 -0.96 -3.05
CA LEU A 188 15.28 -1.43 -2.59
C LEU A 188 14.63 -0.46 -1.59
N CYS A 189 15.41 0.11 -0.67
CA CYS A 189 14.92 1.17 0.23
C CYS A 189 14.51 2.42 -0.55
N LYS A 190 15.24 2.81 -1.60
CA LYS A 190 14.87 3.92 -2.49
C LYS A 190 13.57 3.62 -3.24
N ALA A 191 13.41 2.40 -3.75
CA ALA A 191 12.18 1.95 -4.41
C ALA A 191 10.98 2.01 -3.43
N SER A 192 11.16 1.50 -2.21
CA SER A 192 10.14 1.56 -1.15
C SER A 192 9.76 3.02 -0.83
N LYS A 193 10.74 3.92 -0.70
CA LYS A 193 10.49 5.36 -0.47
C LYS A 193 9.77 6.03 -1.64
N HIS A 194 10.14 5.70 -2.87
CA HIS A 194 9.48 6.21 -4.07
C HIS A 194 8.00 5.86 -4.08
N TRP A 195 7.68 4.57 -3.89
CA TRP A 195 6.31 4.07 -3.93
C TRP A 195 5.47 4.49 -2.72
N ARG A 196 6.08 4.62 -1.53
CA ARG A 196 5.43 5.24 -0.36
C ARG A 196 5.02 6.68 -0.67
N SER A 197 5.95 7.46 -1.22
CA SER A 197 5.68 8.86 -1.58
C SER A 197 4.58 8.95 -2.63
N PHE A 198 4.56 8.04 -3.61
CA PHE A 198 3.47 7.93 -4.58
C PHE A 198 2.12 7.71 -3.88
N LEU A 199 1.99 6.71 -3.01
CA LEU A 199 0.73 6.42 -2.29
C LEU A 199 0.29 7.61 -1.43
N GLU A 200 1.21 8.21 -0.68
CA GLU A 200 0.93 9.38 0.16
C GLU A 200 0.49 10.61 -0.64
N ASN A 201 1.05 10.81 -1.83
CA ASN A 201 0.67 11.91 -2.71
C ASN A 201 -0.67 11.63 -3.39
N ARG A 202 -0.85 10.42 -3.90
CA ARG A 202 -2.09 9.96 -4.53
C ARG A 202 -3.28 10.15 -3.60
N GLY A 203 -3.16 9.72 -2.34
CA GLY A 203 -4.21 9.88 -1.34
C GLY A 203 -4.58 11.33 -1.03
N LYS A 204 -3.70 12.30 -1.32
CA LYS A 204 -3.92 13.74 -1.12
C LYS A 204 -4.47 14.46 -2.35
N GLU A 205 -4.53 13.79 -3.50
CA GLU A 205 -5.04 14.38 -4.74
C GLU A 205 -6.48 14.91 -4.55
N HIS A 206 -6.81 15.98 -5.26
CA HIS A 206 -8.13 16.63 -5.20
C HIS A 206 -8.59 17.05 -3.80
N GLY A 207 -7.62 17.30 -2.91
CA GLY A 207 -7.87 17.72 -1.52
C GLY A 207 -8.10 16.56 -0.56
N GLY A 208 -7.76 15.33 -0.95
CA GLY A 208 -7.70 14.17 -0.06
C GLY A 208 -8.78 13.12 -0.31
N ALA A 209 -8.44 11.85 -0.04
CA ALA A 209 -9.37 10.73 -0.08
C ALA A 209 -10.59 10.97 0.80
N SER A 210 -10.39 11.53 2.01
CA SER A 210 -11.51 11.85 2.91
C SER A 210 -12.49 12.83 2.27
N ARG A 211 -11.98 13.97 1.77
CA ARG A 211 -12.81 14.99 1.13
C ARG A 211 -13.52 14.45 -0.10
N CYS A 212 -12.80 13.73 -0.95
CA CYS A 212 -13.36 13.11 -2.15
C CYS A 212 -14.47 12.12 -1.81
N TRP A 213 -14.35 11.35 -0.71
CA TRP A 213 -15.45 10.50 -0.25
C TRP A 213 -16.72 11.28 0.07
N HIS A 214 -16.60 12.38 0.82
CA HIS A 214 -17.78 13.15 1.25
C HIS A 214 -18.46 13.85 0.09
N LYS A 215 -17.65 14.41 -0.81
CA LYS A 215 -18.14 15.19 -1.94
C LYS A 215 -18.48 14.33 -3.15
N ARG A 216 -18.28 13.01 -3.11
CA ARG A 216 -18.42 12.10 -4.27
C ARG A 216 -19.71 12.22 -5.08
N ASN A 217 -20.81 12.68 -4.47
CA ASN A 217 -22.10 12.87 -5.14
C ASN A 217 -22.31 14.29 -5.70
N GLU A 218 -21.45 15.25 -5.36
CA GLU A 218 -21.48 16.60 -5.91
C GLU A 218 -21.01 16.60 -7.37
N THR A 219 -21.63 17.42 -8.23
CA THR A 219 -21.34 17.50 -9.67
C THR A 219 -19.85 17.67 -9.97
N GLY A 220 -19.14 18.50 -9.18
CA GLY A 220 -17.72 18.77 -9.35
C GLY A 220 -16.78 17.62 -8.91
N PHE A 221 -17.26 16.67 -8.12
CA PHE A 221 -16.45 15.57 -7.58
C PHE A 221 -16.80 14.22 -8.20
N LYS A 222 -18.01 14.06 -8.77
CA LYS A 222 -18.50 12.80 -9.34
C LYS A 222 -17.53 12.14 -10.34
N HIS A 223 -16.74 12.94 -11.05
CA HIS A 223 -15.78 12.48 -12.06
C HIS A 223 -14.33 12.38 -11.58
N ILE A 224 -14.04 12.72 -10.31
CA ILE A 224 -12.68 12.70 -9.73
C ILE A 224 -12.59 12.02 -8.36
N TRP A 225 -13.72 11.74 -7.71
CA TRP A 225 -13.73 11.28 -6.31
C TRP A 225 -12.93 9.98 -6.09
N TYR A 226 -12.86 9.11 -7.10
CA TYR A 226 -12.21 7.80 -7.04
C TYR A 226 -10.68 7.88 -7.16
N ILE A 227 -10.16 9.00 -7.67
CA ILE A 227 -8.73 9.18 -7.96
C ILE A 227 -7.88 8.95 -6.71
N PRO A 228 -8.08 9.64 -5.57
CA PRO A 228 -7.25 9.45 -4.38
C PRO A 228 -7.43 8.09 -3.69
N PHE A 229 -8.40 7.27 -4.11
CA PHE A 229 -8.60 5.92 -3.59
C PHE A 229 -7.79 4.88 -4.34
N SER A 230 -7.40 5.18 -5.57
CA SER A 230 -6.73 4.23 -6.44
C SER A 230 -5.25 4.10 -6.10
N MET A 231 -4.72 2.89 -6.17
CA MET A 231 -3.28 2.64 -6.13
C MET A 231 -2.63 2.65 -7.52
N ASN A 232 -3.41 2.80 -8.60
CA ASN A 232 -2.89 2.77 -9.97
C ASN A 232 -1.91 3.95 -10.21
N PRO A 233 -0.64 3.72 -10.60
CA PRO A 233 0.31 4.79 -10.91
C PRO A 233 0.03 5.55 -12.20
N GLY A 234 -0.77 4.97 -13.10
CA GLY A 234 -1.26 5.61 -14.31
C GLY A 234 -2.56 6.37 -14.07
N THR A 235 -3.49 6.20 -15.01
CA THR A 235 -4.83 6.80 -14.97
C THR A 235 -5.79 5.89 -14.23
N PRO A 236 -6.31 6.28 -13.05
CA PRO A 236 -7.29 5.46 -12.34
C PRO A 236 -8.57 5.24 -13.16
N ARG A 237 -9.16 4.05 -13.09
CA ARG A 237 -10.42 3.78 -13.80
C ARG A 237 -11.58 4.54 -13.14
N PRO A 238 -12.42 5.24 -13.92
CA PRO A 238 -13.62 5.87 -13.39
C PRO A 238 -14.53 4.89 -12.66
N VAL A 239 -14.92 5.23 -11.43
CA VAL A 239 -15.85 4.45 -10.61
C VAL A 239 -17.07 5.32 -10.29
N PRO A 240 -18.31 4.82 -10.50
CA PRO A 240 -19.49 5.55 -10.04
C PRO A 240 -19.47 5.67 -8.51
N PRO A 241 -19.87 6.82 -7.95
CA PRO A 241 -19.90 6.97 -6.50
C PRO A 241 -20.87 5.96 -5.87
N PRO A 242 -20.53 5.36 -4.71
CA PRO A 242 -21.48 4.55 -3.98
C PRO A 242 -22.71 5.39 -3.62
N PRO A 243 -23.94 4.83 -3.73
CA PRO A 243 -25.16 5.54 -3.43
C PRO A 243 -25.13 6.09 -1.99
N PRO A 244 -25.82 7.22 -1.73
CA PRO A 244 -26.01 7.75 -0.39
C PRO A 244 -26.48 6.65 0.58
N LEU A 245 -26.02 6.69 1.83
CA LEU A 245 -26.39 5.68 2.84
C LEU A 245 -27.91 5.51 2.98
N GLU A 246 -28.67 6.61 2.91
CA GLU A 246 -30.14 6.64 2.93
C GLU A 246 -30.79 5.83 1.79
N ASN A 247 -30.06 5.61 0.69
CA ASN A 247 -30.52 4.87 -0.48
C ASN A 247 -29.87 3.48 -0.61
N ARG A 248 -29.06 3.03 0.37
CA ARG A 248 -28.47 1.69 0.33
C ARG A 248 -29.52 0.65 0.74
N PRO A 249 -29.65 -0.48 0.02
CA PRO A 249 -30.51 -1.57 0.45
C PRO A 249 -30.10 -2.01 1.87
N SER A 250 -31.08 -2.42 2.67
CA SER A 250 -30.95 -2.73 4.11
C SER A 250 -29.89 -3.77 4.48
N THR A 251 -29.25 -4.42 3.49
CA THR A 251 -28.08 -5.28 3.71
C THR A 251 -26.95 -4.98 2.71
N ILE A 252 -25.74 -4.80 3.23
CA ILE A 252 -24.47 -4.63 2.48
C ILE A 252 -24.28 -5.73 1.42
N LYS A 253 -24.74 -6.95 1.73
CA LYS A 253 -24.68 -8.12 0.86
C LYS A 253 -25.45 -7.92 -0.46
N ASN A 254 -26.59 -7.23 -0.43
CA ASN A 254 -27.40 -6.98 -1.62
C ASN A 254 -26.78 -5.91 -2.51
N TRP A 255 -26.15 -4.90 -1.92
CA TRP A 255 -25.48 -3.84 -2.65
C TRP A 255 -24.15 -4.29 -3.28
N MET A 256 -23.37 -5.14 -2.59
CA MET A 256 -22.16 -5.72 -3.18
C MET A 256 -22.49 -6.61 -4.39
N LYS A 257 -23.58 -7.38 -4.32
CA LYS A 257 -24.09 -8.15 -5.46
C LYS A 257 -24.51 -7.27 -6.64
N SER A 258 -24.93 -6.03 -6.42
CA SER A 258 -25.35 -5.12 -7.50
C SER A 258 -24.22 -4.35 -8.17
N MET A 259 -23.00 -4.35 -7.60
CA MET A 259 -21.86 -3.59 -8.13
C MET A 259 -20.80 -4.44 -8.84
N ILE A 260 -20.82 -5.77 -8.67
CA ILE A 260 -19.97 -6.66 -9.46
C ILE A 260 -20.72 -6.94 -10.76
N PRO A 261 -20.24 -6.48 -11.93
CA PRO A 261 -20.85 -6.85 -13.20
C PRO A 261 -20.89 -8.38 -13.28
N SER A 262 -22.06 -8.96 -13.55
CA SER A 262 -22.16 -10.38 -13.89
C SER A 262 -21.18 -10.66 -15.03
N ARG A 263 -20.17 -11.49 -14.74
CA ARG A 263 -19.30 -12.06 -15.79
C ARG A 263 -20.10 -13.00 -16.67
#